data_AF-A0A1Y3G3Y6-F1
#
_entry.id   AF-A0A1Y3G3Y6-F1
#
_cell.length_a   1.000
_cell.length_b   1.000
_cell.length_c   1.000
_cell.angle_alpha   90.00
_cell.angle_beta   90.00
_cell.angle_gamma   90.00
#
_symmetry.space_group_name_H-M   'P 1'
#
loop_
_entity.id
_entity.type
_entity.pdbx_description
1 polymer ?
#
loop_
_entity_poly.entity_id
_entity_poly.type
_entity_poly.pdbx_seq_one_letter_code
_entity_poly.pdbx_strand_id
1 'polypeptide(L)'
;MFMKPNVLVPSFAALSPRYVPFWLLWVALAVSVSTMVYSSFIVPVIPDFARFSTIGLDILALIIAVFVMPKSFVVGFLGALLPFIISWRVAAIHGSFPGMASSSLTFLIYLALYADCMVHDWTHFRSSGWNGHLQWQMATIRIYFGFDMVGHFAEKLFAGADSFHHMAQVFVGFGLSSGGPAVIVAGLCELAIAIGVGMGFLTRLAGVGAALYYVIANQYGRHFEDGFTWNNAPVGGWEYPMLMIVLFASFAIAGAGKFSLDGWLIAHGWMPRILLPVCVSTQPDYVKTED
;
A
#
# COMPACT_ATOMS: atom_id res chain seq x y z
N MET A 1 -7.71 -40.79 26.56
CA MET A 1 -8.17 -39.56 25.87
C MET A 1 -7.02 -39.11 24.99
N PHE A 2 -7.05 -39.45 23.70
CA PHE A 2 -5.96 -39.13 22.78
C PHE A 2 -5.85 -37.61 22.62
N MET A 3 -4.73 -37.04 23.07
CA MET A 3 -4.34 -35.69 22.68
C MET A 3 -4.25 -35.66 21.16
N LYS A 4 -5.06 -34.82 20.52
CA LYS A 4 -4.87 -34.51 19.10
C LYS A 4 -3.44 -33.96 18.95
N PRO A 5 -2.64 -34.47 18.01
CA PRO A 5 -1.31 -33.95 17.77
C PRO A 5 -1.39 -32.45 17.48
N ASN A 6 -0.43 -31.70 18.02
CA ASN A 6 -0.22 -30.27 17.78
C ASN A 6 -0.45 -29.96 16.30
N VAL A 7 -1.61 -29.38 15.99
CA VAL A 7 -1.86 -28.81 14.67
C VAL A 7 -0.98 -27.57 14.61
N LEU A 8 0.20 -27.71 14.01
CA LEU A 8 1.03 -26.61 13.57
C LEU A 8 0.12 -25.62 12.85
N VAL A 9 -0.20 -24.50 13.51
CA VAL A 9 -0.82 -23.37 12.83
C VAL A 9 0.19 -23.02 11.72
N PRO A 10 -0.19 -23.11 10.44
CA PRO A 10 0.74 -22.92 9.36
C PRO A 10 1.38 -21.55 9.53
N SER A 11 2.71 -21.55 9.57
CA SER A 11 3.48 -20.33 9.56
C SER A 11 3.01 -19.45 8.40
N PHE A 12 2.89 -18.16 8.66
CA PHE A 12 2.61 -17.11 7.68
C PHE A 12 3.57 -17.12 6.47
N ALA A 13 4.66 -17.88 6.58
CA ALA A 13 5.59 -18.21 5.51
C ALA A 13 5.02 -19.06 4.36
N ALA A 14 3.85 -19.70 4.49
CA ALA A 14 3.31 -20.60 3.47
C ALA A 14 2.39 -19.93 2.41
N LEU A 15 2.12 -18.62 2.53
CA LEU A 15 1.21 -17.92 1.64
C LEU A 15 1.78 -17.86 0.21
N SER A 16 1.09 -18.50 -0.73
CA SER A 16 1.45 -18.51 -2.15
C SER A 16 0.22 -18.77 -3.04
N PRO A 17 0.18 -18.20 -4.26
CA PRO A 17 -0.82 -18.57 -5.26
C PRO A 17 -0.54 -19.98 -5.79
N ARG A 18 -1.58 -20.64 -6.32
CA ARG A 18 -1.52 -22.02 -6.80
C ARG A 18 -1.81 -22.14 -8.29
N TYR A 19 -2.78 -21.40 -8.79
CA TYR A 19 -3.29 -21.52 -10.15
C TYR A 19 -2.80 -20.41 -11.08
N VAL A 20 -2.63 -19.19 -10.57
CA VAL A 20 -2.21 -18.04 -11.37
C VAL A 20 -0.68 -18.01 -11.42
N PRO A 21 -0.05 -18.26 -12.58
CA PRO A 21 1.40 -18.32 -12.66
C PRO A 21 2.03 -16.93 -12.67
N PHE A 22 3.19 -16.79 -12.02
CA PHE A 22 3.90 -15.51 -11.90
C PHE A 22 4.33 -14.90 -13.24
N TRP A 23 4.61 -15.71 -14.26
CA TRP A 23 5.07 -15.22 -15.56
C TRP A 23 4.04 -14.31 -16.25
N LEU A 24 2.74 -14.48 -15.98
CA LEU A 24 1.71 -13.57 -16.48
C LEU A 24 1.94 -12.14 -15.98
N LEU A 25 2.26 -12.00 -14.69
CA LEU A 25 2.57 -10.71 -14.11
C LEU A 25 3.88 -10.14 -14.67
N TRP A 26 4.90 -10.98 -14.87
CA TRP A 26 6.18 -10.53 -15.44
C TRP A 26 6.01 -9.95 -16.83
N VAL A 27 5.26 -10.65 -17.70
CA VAL A 27 4.96 -10.18 -19.06
C VAL A 27 4.15 -8.89 -19.01
N ALA A 28 3.11 -8.81 -18.17
CA ALA A 28 2.29 -7.61 -18.06
C ALA A 28 3.08 -6.40 -17.54
N LEU A 29 3.94 -6.57 -16.53
CA LEU A 29 4.84 -5.52 -16.05
C LEU A 29 5.86 -5.11 -17.12
N ALA A 30 6.41 -6.05 -17.91
CA ALA A 30 7.30 -5.71 -19.02
C ALA A 30 6.59 -4.89 -20.12
N VAL A 31 5.31 -5.19 -20.38
CA VAL A 31 4.46 -4.37 -21.25
C VAL A 31 4.24 -2.98 -20.64
N SER A 32 3.95 -2.89 -19.33
CA SER A 32 3.82 -1.60 -18.62
C SER A 32 5.08 -0.75 -18.77
N VAL A 33 6.26 -1.31 -18.49
CA VAL A 33 7.56 -0.63 -18.71
C VAL A 33 7.67 -0.10 -20.14
N SER A 34 7.35 -0.93 -21.13
CA SER A 34 7.43 -0.56 -22.55
C SER A 34 6.48 0.59 -22.89
N THR A 35 5.26 0.58 -22.37
CA THR A 35 4.28 1.67 -22.56
C THR A 35 4.68 2.96 -21.85
N MET A 36 5.36 2.89 -20.69
CA MET A 36 5.89 4.07 -20.00
C MET A 36 7.05 4.69 -20.78
N VAL A 37 7.94 3.86 -21.35
CA VAL A 37 9.00 4.33 -22.27
C VAL A 37 8.39 5.01 -23.49
N TYR A 38 7.37 4.39 -24.11
CA TYR A 38 6.65 4.98 -25.23
C TYR A 38 6.04 6.34 -24.88
N SER A 39 5.35 6.44 -23.75
CA SER A 39 4.68 7.67 -23.26
C SER A 39 5.65 8.75 -22.76
N SER A 40 6.92 8.40 -22.59
CA SER A 40 7.97 9.30 -22.11
C SER A 40 8.84 9.86 -23.23
N PHE A 41 9.06 9.08 -24.29
CA PHE A 41 10.05 9.40 -25.32
C PHE A 41 9.51 9.43 -26.75
N ILE A 42 8.44 8.69 -27.05
CA ILE A 42 7.86 8.63 -28.40
C ILE A 42 6.65 9.57 -28.50
N VAL A 43 5.74 9.48 -27.53
CA VAL A 43 4.61 10.40 -27.36
C VAL A 43 4.76 11.03 -25.98
N PRO A 44 5.60 12.07 -25.83
CA PRO A 44 6.12 12.55 -24.55
C PRO A 44 5.05 13.31 -23.75
N VAL A 45 4.08 12.56 -23.24
CA VAL A 45 2.98 13.05 -22.40
C VAL A 45 3.43 13.15 -20.95
N ILE A 46 4.36 12.31 -20.52
CA ILE A 46 4.94 12.35 -19.17
C ILE A 46 6.17 13.29 -19.18
N PRO A 47 6.15 14.41 -18.43
CA PRO A 47 7.18 15.43 -18.50
C PRO A 47 8.45 15.10 -17.70
N ASP A 48 9.45 15.98 -17.85
CA ASP A 48 10.59 16.19 -16.93
C ASP A 48 11.19 14.95 -16.22
N PHE A 49 11.31 14.97 -14.88
CA PHE A 49 11.75 13.86 -14.05
C PHE A 49 10.68 12.79 -13.86
N ALA A 50 9.39 13.13 -14.06
CA ALA A 50 8.29 12.18 -13.96
C ALA A 50 8.45 10.99 -14.92
N ARG A 51 9.06 11.24 -16.09
CA ARG A 51 9.37 10.19 -17.07
C ARG A 51 10.34 9.14 -16.52
N PHE A 52 11.35 9.58 -15.78
CA PHE A 52 12.38 8.68 -15.25
C PHE A 52 11.89 7.97 -14.00
N SER A 53 11.12 8.66 -13.15
CA SER A 53 10.53 8.05 -11.96
C SER A 53 9.53 6.94 -12.33
N THR A 54 8.62 7.19 -13.27
CA THR A 54 7.63 6.19 -13.73
C THR A 54 8.28 4.94 -14.31
N ILE A 55 9.22 5.12 -15.27
CA ILE A 55 9.96 3.98 -15.85
C ILE A 55 10.75 3.24 -14.78
N GLY A 56 11.45 3.96 -13.89
CA GLY A 56 12.23 3.37 -12.82
C GLY A 56 11.39 2.56 -11.83
N LEU A 57 10.19 3.05 -11.49
CA LEU A 57 9.25 2.38 -10.60
C LEU A 57 8.67 1.10 -11.24
N ASP A 58 8.30 1.13 -12.52
CA ASP A 58 7.82 -0.07 -13.23
C ASP A 58 8.94 -1.12 -13.38
N ILE A 59 10.18 -0.69 -13.65
CA ILE A 59 11.34 -1.58 -13.67
C ILE A 59 11.59 -2.19 -12.29
N LEU A 60 11.52 -1.39 -11.23
CA LEU A 60 11.65 -1.87 -9.86
C LEU A 60 10.56 -2.90 -9.52
N ALA A 61 9.31 -2.62 -9.89
CA ALA A 61 8.20 -3.56 -9.73
C ALA A 61 8.46 -4.88 -10.46
N LEU A 62 8.92 -4.82 -11.71
CA LEU A 62 9.28 -6.00 -12.51
C LEU A 62 10.42 -6.81 -11.87
N ILE A 63 11.49 -6.15 -11.41
CA ILE A 63 12.62 -6.80 -10.74
C ILE A 63 12.14 -7.52 -9.48
N ILE A 64 11.35 -6.86 -8.64
CA ILE A 64 10.81 -7.49 -7.41
C ILE A 64 9.91 -8.67 -7.78
N ALA A 65 9.04 -8.52 -8.79
CA ALA A 65 8.14 -9.59 -9.24
C ALA A 65 8.89 -10.80 -9.79
N VAL A 66 10.04 -10.61 -10.46
CA VAL A 66 10.84 -11.70 -11.03
C VAL A 66 11.72 -12.37 -9.97
N PHE A 67 12.39 -11.60 -9.12
CA PHE A 67 13.45 -12.12 -8.25
C PHE A 67 13.06 -12.36 -6.80
N VAL A 68 12.05 -11.64 -6.28
CA VAL A 68 11.62 -11.70 -4.88
C VAL A 68 10.32 -12.48 -4.72
N MET A 69 9.31 -12.18 -5.54
CA MET A 69 7.97 -12.79 -5.43
C MET A 69 7.96 -14.33 -5.48
N PRO A 70 8.77 -15.01 -6.31
CA PRO A 70 8.79 -16.48 -6.33
C PRO A 70 9.37 -17.11 -5.06
N LYS A 71 10.18 -16.34 -4.30
CA LYS A 71 10.82 -16.80 -3.06
C LYS A 71 10.00 -16.43 -1.83
N SER A 72 9.38 -15.26 -1.86
CA SER A 72 8.51 -14.74 -0.81
C SER A 72 7.36 -14.00 -1.45
N PHE A 73 6.21 -14.66 -1.58
CA PHE A 73 5.07 -14.11 -2.30
C PHE A 73 4.56 -12.83 -1.64
N VAL A 74 4.36 -12.81 -0.33
CA VAL A 74 3.82 -11.62 0.39
C VAL A 74 4.73 -10.41 0.21
N VAL A 75 6.05 -10.58 0.45
CA VAL A 75 7.02 -9.49 0.33
C VAL A 75 7.15 -9.03 -1.12
N GLY A 76 7.24 -9.97 -2.06
CA GLY A 76 7.34 -9.63 -3.47
C GLY A 76 6.06 -9.00 -4.03
N PHE A 77 4.88 -9.46 -3.59
CA PHE A 77 3.58 -8.89 -4.00
C PHE A 77 3.45 -7.46 -3.53
N LEU A 78 3.57 -7.20 -2.23
CA LEU A 78 3.44 -5.85 -1.67
C LEU A 78 4.56 -4.92 -2.17
N GLY A 79 5.79 -5.46 -2.25
CA GLY A 79 6.97 -4.72 -2.72
C GLY A 79 6.92 -4.37 -4.21
N ALA A 80 6.34 -5.21 -5.06
CA ALA A 80 6.15 -4.89 -6.48
C ALA A 80 4.90 -4.02 -6.72
N LEU A 81 3.83 -4.23 -5.95
CA LEU A 81 2.56 -3.53 -6.13
C LEU A 81 2.68 -2.03 -5.83
N LEU A 82 3.39 -1.63 -4.77
CA LEU A 82 3.57 -0.22 -4.41
C LEU A 82 4.20 0.62 -5.53
N PRO A 83 5.42 0.33 -6.02
CA PRO A 83 6.03 1.11 -7.09
C PRO A 83 5.21 1.08 -8.39
N PHE A 84 4.58 -0.06 -8.70
CA PHE A 84 3.67 -0.18 -9.85
C PHE A 84 2.46 0.77 -9.75
N ILE A 85 1.77 0.85 -8.60
CA ILE A 85 0.62 1.76 -8.44
C ILE A 85 1.06 3.22 -8.49
N ILE A 86 2.26 3.56 -7.97
CA ILE A 86 2.80 4.92 -8.08
C ILE A 86 2.99 5.29 -9.55
N SER A 87 3.63 4.43 -10.33
CA SER A 87 3.83 4.62 -11.77
C SER A 87 2.50 4.77 -12.51
N TRP A 88 1.53 3.88 -12.24
CA TRP A 88 0.19 3.95 -12.83
C TRP A 88 -0.52 5.27 -12.50
N ARG A 89 -0.44 5.74 -11.24
CA ARG A 89 -1.03 7.02 -10.82
C ARG A 89 -0.40 8.19 -11.55
N VAL A 90 0.93 8.22 -11.71
CA VAL A 90 1.59 9.31 -12.46
C VAL A 90 1.19 9.29 -13.94
N ALA A 91 1.11 8.10 -14.55
CA ALA A 91 0.60 7.98 -15.92
C ALA A 91 -0.83 8.52 -16.07
N ALA A 92 -1.69 8.29 -15.07
CA ALA A 92 -3.05 8.81 -15.05
C ALA A 92 -3.12 10.34 -14.88
N ILE A 93 -2.27 10.94 -14.02
CA ILE A 93 -2.19 12.40 -13.84
C ILE A 93 -1.86 13.09 -15.17
N HIS A 94 -0.95 12.51 -15.95
CA HIS A 94 -0.54 13.06 -17.24
C HIS A 94 -1.43 12.64 -18.41
N GLY A 95 -2.42 11.78 -18.21
CA GLY A 95 -3.31 11.33 -19.28
C GLY A 95 -2.66 10.39 -20.30
N SER A 96 -1.65 9.62 -19.90
CA SER A 96 -1.07 8.58 -20.76
C SER A 96 -2.04 7.41 -20.93
N PHE A 97 -2.82 7.41 -22.02
CA PHE A 97 -3.75 6.32 -22.33
C PHE A 97 -3.05 4.95 -22.44
N PRO A 98 -1.92 4.80 -23.18
CA PRO A 98 -1.24 3.50 -23.28
C PRO A 98 -0.78 2.97 -21.93
N GLY A 99 -0.17 3.84 -21.09
CA GLY A 99 0.28 3.47 -19.76
C GLY A 99 -0.88 3.10 -18.83
N MET A 100 -1.96 3.88 -18.85
CA MET A 100 -3.16 3.56 -18.06
C MET A 100 -3.75 2.21 -18.46
N ALA A 101 -3.90 1.94 -19.76
CA ALA A 101 -4.52 0.70 -20.24
C ALA A 101 -3.71 -0.55 -19.88
N SER A 102 -2.39 -0.52 -20.07
CA SER A 102 -1.50 -1.63 -19.69
C SER A 102 -1.46 -1.84 -18.17
N SER A 103 -1.43 -0.77 -17.38
CA SER A 103 -1.46 -0.86 -15.93
C SER A 103 -2.80 -1.39 -15.43
N SER A 104 -3.94 -0.98 -15.99
CA SER A 104 -5.25 -1.58 -15.66
C SER A 104 -5.26 -3.10 -15.86
N LEU A 105 -4.75 -3.59 -17.00
CA LEU A 105 -4.65 -5.03 -17.26
C LEU A 105 -3.69 -5.72 -16.27
N THR A 106 -2.56 -5.09 -15.97
CA THR A 106 -1.57 -5.61 -15.01
C THR A 106 -2.17 -5.72 -13.61
N PHE A 107 -2.98 -4.75 -13.20
CA PHE A 107 -3.67 -4.76 -11.91
C PHE A 107 -4.69 -5.90 -11.80
N LEU A 108 -5.39 -6.26 -12.88
CA LEU A 108 -6.26 -7.44 -12.88
C LEU A 108 -5.50 -8.74 -12.57
N ILE A 109 -4.23 -8.83 -13.00
CA ILE A 109 -3.37 -9.99 -12.69
C ILE A 109 -2.94 -9.95 -11.22
N TYR A 110 -2.62 -8.78 -10.66
CA TYR A 110 -2.39 -8.63 -9.22
C TYR A 110 -3.62 -9.08 -8.40
N LEU A 111 -4.83 -8.69 -8.80
CA LEU A 111 -6.07 -9.12 -8.16
C LEU A 111 -6.25 -10.65 -8.26
N ALA A 112 -5.96 -11.23 -9.42
CA ALA A 112 -6.04 -12.68 -9.62
C ALA A 112 -5.04 -13.43 -8.73
N LEU A 113 -3.78 -12.98 -8.64
CA LEU A 113 -2.76 -13.55 -7.75
C LEU A 113 -3.16 -13.44 -6.27
N TYR A 114 -3.70 -12.29 -5.86
CA TYR A 114 -4.18 -12.07 -4.50
C TYR A 114 -5.34 -13.00 -4.15
N ALA A 115 -6.35 -13.08 -5.02
CA ALA A 115 -7.51 -13.94 -4.85
C ALA A 115 -7.14 -15.43 -4.84
N ASP A 116 -6.24 -15.86 -5.72
CA ASP A 116 -5.74 -17.23 -5.76
C ASP A 116 -5.01 -17.60 -4.46
N CYS A 117 -4.11 -16.73 -3.97
CA CYS A 117 -3.45 -16.94 -2.69
C CYS A 117 -4.44 -17.01 -1.52
N MET A 118 -5.46 -16.14 -1.51
CA MET A 118 -6.51 -16.14 -0.49
C MET A 118 -7.34 -17.42 -0.51
N VAL A 119 -7.79 -17.86 -1.69
CA VAL A 119 -8.58 -19.10 -1.85
C VAL A 119 -7.74 -20.33 -1.51
N HIS A 120 -6.46 -20.34 -1.92
CA HIS A 120 -5.54 -21.41 -1.59
C HIS A 120 -5.36 -21.54 -0.07
N ASP A 121 -5.13 -20.44 0.63
CA ASP A 121 -5.02 -20.42 2.10
C ASP A 121 -6.32 -20.91 2.78
N TRP A 122 -7.50 -20.47 2.34
CA TRP A 122 -8.79 -20.91 2.90
C TRP A 122 -9.04 -22.41 2.73
N THR A 123 -8.73 -22.95 1.56
CA THR A 123 -8.99 -24.36 1.25
C THR A 123 -8.02 -25.30 1.95
N HIS A 124 -6.76 -24.90 2.07
CA HIS A 124 -5.71 -25.74 2.66
C HIS A 124 -5.67 -25.65 4.19
N PHE A 125 -6.03 -24.51 4.78
CA PHE A 125 -5.88 -24.22 6.21
C PHE A 125 -7.22 -23.91 6.90
N ARG A 126 -8.20 -24.77 6.63
CA ARG A 126 -9.55 -24.80 7.25
C ARG A 126 -9.55 -24.71 8.79
N SER A 127 -8.43 -24.95 9.47
CA SER A 127 -8.34 -24.91 10.94
C SER A 127 -8.43 -23.52 11.54
N SER A 128 -8.20 -22.45 10.76
CA SER A 128 -8.27 -21.06 11.26
C SER A 128 -9.70 -20.51 11.38
N GLY A 129 -10.68 -21.15 10.73
CA GLY A 129 -12.10 -20.79 10.82
C GLY A 129 -12.38 -19.29 10.58
N TRP A 130 -13.26 -18.72 11.39
CA TRP A 130 -13.66 -17.30 11.34
C TRP A 130 -12.46 -16.34 11.43
N ASN A 131 -11.46 -16.65 12.27
CA ASN A 131 -10.29 -15.81 12.45
C ASN A 131 -9.46 -15.68 11.16
N GLY A 132 -9.38 -16.75 10.36
CA GLY A 132 -8.70 -16.72 9.06
C GLY A 132 -9.37 -15.76 8.07
N HIS A 133 -10.71 -15.72 8.05
CA HIS A 133 -11.47 -14.79 7.20
C HIS A 133 -11.29 -13.33 7.63
N LEU A 134 -11.35 -13.06 8.94
CA LEU A 134 -11.10 -11.72 9.48
C LEU A 134 -9.69 -11.21 9.14
N GLN A 135 -8.68 -12.08 9.18
CA GLN A 135 -7.30 -11.72 8.83
C GLN A 135 -7.16 -11.30 7.35
N TRP A 136 -7.87 -11.96 6.44
CA TRP A 136 -7.92 -11.55 5.03
C TRP A 136 -8.75 -10.27 4.82
N GLN A 137 -9.87 -10.11 5.52
CA GLN A 137 -10.64 -8.86 5.50
C GLN A 137 -9.77 -7.67 5.93
N MET A 138 -9.04 -7.82 7.04
CA MET A 138 -8.11 -6.81 7.52
C MET A 138 -6.99 -6.54 6.51
N ALA A 139 -6.43 -7.57 5.88
CA ALA A 139 -5.43 -7.38 4.82
C ALA A 139 -5.98 -6.58 3.62
N THR A 140 -7.19 -6.90 3.16
CA THR A 140 -7.84 -6.18 2.04
C THR A 140 -8.05 -4.71 2.38
N ILE A 141 -8.67 -4.43 3.54
CA ILE A 141 -8.92 -3.06 4.00
C ILE A 141 -7.59 -2.31 4.15
N ARG A 142 -6.60 -2.93 4.79
CA ARG A 142 -5.28 -2.35 5.02
C ARG A 142 -4.57 -1.99 3.71
N ILE A 143 -4.53 -2.91 2.74
CA ILE A 143 -3.90 -2.66 1.44
C ILE A 143 -4.64 -1.56 0.70
N TYR A 144 -5.98 -1.62 0.63
CA TYR A 144 -6.79 -0.63 -0.07
C TYR A 144 -6.58 0.78 0.51
N PHE A 145 -6.86 0.98 1.80
CA PHE A 145 -6.77 2.31 2.42
C PHE A 145 -5.33 2.80 2.59
N GLY A 146 -4.37 1.90 2.77
CA GLY A 146 -2.96 2.27 2.77
C GLY A 146 -2.49 2.74 1.39
N PHE A 147 -2.87 2.04 0.31
CA PHE A 147 -2.47 2.40 -1.05
C PHE A 147 -3.36 3.47 -1.69
N ASP A 148 -4.51 3.80 -1.10
CA ASP A 148 -5.29 4.99 -1.45
C ASP A 148 -4.43 6.27 -1.34
N MET A 149 -3.48 6.30 -0.39
CA MET A 149 -2.51 7.38 -0.24
C MET A 149 -1.60 7.60 -1.46
N VAL A 150 -1.45 6.60 -2.34
CA VAL A 150 -0.68 6.76 -3.59
C VAL A 150 -1.27 7.85 -4.46
N GLY A 151 -2.59 8.01 -4.47
CA GLY A 151 -3.26 9.10 -5.19
C GLY A 151 -2.76 10.48 -4.75
N HIS A 152 -2.44 10.63 -3.46
CA HIS A 152 -2.07 11.88 -2.83
C HIS A 152 -0.57 12.19 -2.91
N PHE A 153 0.30 11.22 -2.63
CA PHE A 153 1.74 11.50 -2.62
C PHE A 153 2.38 11.41 -4.00
N ALA A 154 1.79 10.68 -4.95
CA ALA A 154 2.33 10.58 -6.30
C ALA A 154 2.41 11.96 -6.98
N GLU A 155 1.38 12.77 -6.81
CA GLU A 155 1.31 14.14 -7.31
C GLU A 155 2.38 15.06 -6.68
N LYS A 156 2.66 14.83 -5.39
CA LYS A 156 3.62 15.62 -4.61
C LYS A 156 5.07 15.24 -4.86
N LEU A 157 5.35 13.97 -5.13
CA LEU A 157 6.74 13.46 -5.14
C LEU A 157 7.22 12.95 -6.50
N PHE A 158 6.31 12.51 -7.38
CA PHE A 158 6.67 11.73 -8.56
C PHE A 158 6.12 12.28 -9.88
N ALA A 159 5.12 13.17 -9.85
CA ALA A 159 4.38 13.62 -11.02
C ALA A 159 5.02 14.80 -11.78
N GLY A 160 6.23 15.24 -11.42
CA GLY A 160 6.96 16.28 -12.15
C GLY A 160 6.93 17.66 -11.47
N ALA A 161 7.66 18.60 -12.05
CA ALA A 161 7.90 19.93 -11.49
C ALA A 161 6.63 20.78 -11.46
N ASP A 162 5.84 20.77 -12.54
CA ASP A 162 4.61 21.56 -12.61
C ASP A 162 3.60 21.12 -11.54
N SER A 163 3.44 19.80 -11.38
CA SER A 163 2.61 19.18 -10.33
C SER A 163 3.10 19.58 -8.93
N PHE A 164 4.42 19.50 -8.70
CA PHE A 164 5.03 19.91 -7.44
C PHE A 164 4.79 21.39 -7.12
N HIS A 165 4.99 22.27 -8.10
CA HIS A 165 4.80 23.70 -7.95
C HIS A 165 3.33 24.05 -7.72
N HIS A 166 2.40 23.37 -8.39
CA HIS A 166 0.98 23.52 -8.14
C HIS A 166 0.64 23.20 -6.68
N MET A 167 1.08 22.04 -6.19
CA MET A 167 0.86 21.64 -4.80
C MET A 167 1.52 22.61 -3.81
N ALA A 168 2.69 23.17 -4.14
CA ALA A 168 3.34 24.16 -3.28
C ALA A 168 2.47 25.42 -3.13
N GLN A 169 1.80 25.87 -4.20
CA GLN A 169 0.86 27.00 -4.13
C GLN A 169 -0.39 26.65 -3.30
N VAL A 170 -0.91 25.43 -3.43
CA VAL A 170 -2.04 24.95 -2.62
C VAL A 170 -1.70 25.00 -1.13
N PHE A 171 -0.51 24.53 -0.75
CA PHE A 171 -0.06 24.53 0.65
C PHE A 171 0.16 25.96 1.19
N VAL A 172 0.62 26.90 0.36
CA VAL A 172 0.64 28.33 0.73
C VAL A 172 -0.78 28.85 0.95
N GLY A 173 -1.74 28.42 0.13
CA GLY A 173 -3.16 28.71 0.30
C GLY A 173 -3.75 28.23 1.63
N PHE A 174 -3.23 27.12 2.20
CA PHE A 174 -3.57 26.65 3.54
C PHE A 174 -2.91 27.45 4.69
N GLY A 175 -2.13 28.50 4.38
CA GLY A 175 -1.48 29.35 5.36
C GLY A 175 -0.09 28.88 5.80
N LEU A 176 0.52 27.92 5.08
CA LEU A 176 1.88 27.47 5.37
C LEU A 176 2.90 28.41 4.71
N SER A 177 3.88 28.87 5.49
CA SER A 177 4.86 29.88 5.06
C SER A 177 5.83 29.41 3.97
N SER A 178 6.00 28.10 3.80
CA SER A 178 6.92 27.51 2.81
C SER A 178 6.28 26.30 2.14
N GLY A 179 5.65 26.52 0.98
CA GLY A 179 4.90 25.50 0.25
C GLY A 179 5.73 24.29 -0.17
N GLY A 180 6.94 24.51 -0.71
CA GLY A 180 7.79 23.42 -1.20
C GLY A 180 8.18 22.38 -0.13
N PRO A 181 8.83 22.79 0.98
CA PRO A 181 9.13 21.89 2.09
C PRO A 181 7.88 21.23 2.68
N ALA A 182 6.77 21.95 2.78
CA ALA A 182 5.53 21.38 3.30
C ALA A 182 4.95 20.28 2.39
N VAL A 183 5.02 20.46 1.06
CA VAL A 183 4.65 19.44 0.07
C VAL A 183 5.51 18.19 0.22
N ILE A 184 6.83 18.36 0.40
CA ILE A 184 7.75 17.23 0.60
C ILE A 184 7.40 16.48 1.89
N VAL A 185 7.23 17.19 3.00
CA VAL A 185 6.89 16.57 4.29
C VAL A 185 5.55 15.83 4.20
N ALA A 186 4.52 16.46 3.64
CA ALA A 186 3.22 15.82 3.45
C ALA A 186 3.33 14.57 2.55
N GLY A 187 4.01 14.68 1.41
CA GLY A 187 4.23 13.54 0.51
C GLY A 187 5.00 12.40 1.17
N LEU A 188 6.02 12.69 1.99
CA LEU A 188 6.77 11.67 2.72
C LEU A 188 5.93 11.02 3.83
N CYS A 189 5.09 11.78 4.54
CA CYS A 189 4.14 11.22 5.49
C CYS A 189 3.17 10.26 4.80
N GLU A 190 2.57 10.67 3.69
CA GLU A 190 1.63 9.85 2.91
C GLU A 190 2.28 8.59 2.33
N LEU A 191 3.53 8.70 1.84
CA LEU A 191 4.33 7.55 1.42
C LEU A 191 4.62 6.60 2.59
N ALA A 192 4.96 7.14 3.76
CA ALA A 192 5.17 6.35 4.96
C ALA A 192 3.87 5.65 5.42
N ILE A 193 2.70 6.24 5.22
CA ILE A 193 1.40 5.59 5.46
C ILE A 193 1.18 4.44 4.46
N ALA A 194 1.48 4.65 3.18
CA ALA A 194 1.35 3.58 2.18
C ALA A 194 2.29 2.39 2.47
N ILE A 195 3.51 2.65 2.92
CA ILE A 195 4.43 1.59 3.34
C ILE A 195 3.92 0.96 4.65
N GLY A 196 3.72 1.78 5.68
CA GLY A 196 3.49 1.30 7.03
C GLY A 196 2.11 0.66 7.22
N VAL A 197 1.06 1.29 6.72
CA VAL A 197 -0.28 0.70 6.67
C VAL A 197 -0.39 -0.21 5.46
N GLY A 198 -0.19 0.28 4.23
CA GLY A 198 -0.50 -0.46 2.99
C GLY A 198 0.36 -1.70 2.69
N MET A 199 1.64 -1.72 3.10
CA MET A 199 2.46 -2.95 3.09
C MET A 199 2.46 -3.67 4.45
N GLY A 200 2.08 -2.96 5.52
CA GLY A 200 1.94 -3.53 6.84
C GLY A 200 3.31 -3.69 7.49
N PHE A 201 4.00 -2.57 7.64
CA PHE A 201 5.34 -2.45 8.23
C PHE A 201 5.29 -1.47 9.40
N LEU A 202 5.60 -1.93 10.61
CA LEU A 202 5.38 -1.18 11.86
C LEU A 202 3.93 -0.66 11.93
N THR A 203 2.97 -1.52 11.57
CA THR A 203 1.61 -1.12 11.20
C THR A 203 0.89 -0.36 12.31
N ARG A 204 1.15 -0.69 13.58
CA ARG A 204 0.48 -0.01 14.69
C ARG A 204 0.99 1.42 14.84
N LEU A 205 2.29 1.63 14.71
CA LEU A 205 2.90 2.96 14.69
C LEU A 205 2.41 3.74 13.47
N ALA A 206 2.39 3.11 12.31
CA ALA A 206 1.89 3.72 11.08
C ALA A 206 0.41 4.12 11.19
N GLY A 207 -0.43 3.31 11.85
CA GLY A 207 -1.84 3.62 12.11
C GLY A 207 -2.02 4.87 12.98
N VAL A 208 -1.23 4.99 14.06
CA VAL A 208 -1.22 6.22 14.89
C VAL A 208 -0.75 7.43 14.09
N GLY A 209 0.35 7.28 13.35
CA GLY A 209 0.90 8.34 12.51
C GLY A 209 -0.07 8.79 11.42
N ALA A 210 -0.76 7.85 10.77
CA ALA A 210 -1.75 8.12 9.75
C ALA A 210 -2.99 8.84 10.30
N ALA A 211 -3.51 8.41 11.45
CA ALA A 211 -4.61 9.08 12.12
C ALA A 211 -4.24 10.52 12.51
N LEU A 212 -3.04 10.71 13.10
CA LEU A 212 -2.54 12.04 13.45
C LEU A 212 -2.34 12.92 12.19
N TYR A 213 -1.79 12.36 11.12
CA TYR A 213 -1.62 13.05 9.85
C TYR A 213 -2.96 13.55 9.32
N TYR A 214 -4.01 12.72 9.33
CA TYR A 214 -5.35 13.14 8.90
C TYR A 214 -5.98 14.19 9.81
N VAL A 215 -5.76 14.13 11.12
CA VAL A 215 -6.21 15.21 12.04
C VAL A 215 -5.56 16.54 11.66
N ILE A 216 -4.24 16.53 11.42
CA ILE A 216 -3.49 17.73 11.04
C ILE A 216 -3.93 18.23 9.65
N ALA A 217 -4.03 17.34 8.67
CA ALA A 217 -4.47 17.67 7.31
C ALA A 217 -5.89 18.24 7.32
N ASN A 218 -6.80 17.69 8.12
CA ASN A 218 -8.17 18.19 8.26
C ASN A 218 -8.22 19.61 8.85
N GLN A 219 -7.32 19.91 9.80
CA GLN A 219 -7.20 21.25 10.38
C GLN A 219 -6.70 22.27 9.37
N TYR A 220 -5.61 21.97 8.65
CA TYR A 220 -5.05 22.90 7.64
C TYR A 220 -5.91 23.01 6.38
N GLY A 221 -6.62 21.95 6.02
CA GLY A 221 -7.61 21.94 4.93
C GLY A 221 -8.92 22.64 5.29
N ARG A 222 -9.09 23.12 6.54
CA ARG A 222 -10.27 23.84 7.05
C ARG A 222 -11.60 23.07 6.98
N HIS A 223 -11.56 21.76 6.72
CA HIS A 223 -12.75 20.92 6.67
C HIS A 223 -13.57 20.90 7.97
N PHE A 224 -12.96 21.17 9.13
CA PHE A 224 -13.71 21.37 10.39
C PHE A 224 -14.64 22.59 10.35
N GLU A 225 -14.27 23.64 9.60
CA GLU A 225 -15.05 24.86 9.41
C GLU A 225 -16.15 24.67 8.34
N ASP A 226 -15.97 23.72 7.41
CA ASP A 226 -16.90 23.43 6.31
C ASP A 226 -18.10 22.54 6.71
N GLY A 227 -18.23 22.21 8.01
CA GLY A 227 -19.30 21.38 8.55
C GLY A 227 -19.05 19.87 8.39
N PHE A 228 -19.98 19.04 8.89
CA PHE A 228 -19.78 17.59 8.93
C PHE A 228 -19.88 16.94 7.55
N THR A 229 -20.94 17.21 6.80
CA THR A 229 -21.36 16.40 5.65
C THR A 229 -20.38 16.43 4.48
N TRP A 230 -20.03 15.26 3.94
CA TRP A 230 -19.04 15.12 2.85
C TRP A 230 -19.41 15.89 1.58
N ASN A 231 -20.70 16.12 1.31
CA ASN A 231 -21.19 16.77 0.08
C ASN A 231 -21.48 18.28 0.26
N ASN A 232 -20.87 18.92 1.26
CA ASN A 232 -21.01 20.35 1.42
C ASN A 232 -20.26 21.08 0.30
N ALA A 233 -20.99 21.57 -0.71
CA ALA A 233 -20.41 22.45 -1.71
C ALA A 233 -20.00 23.79 -1.06
N PRO A 234 -18.83 24.37 -1.39
CA PRO A 234 -17.95 23.99 -2.50
C PRO A 234 -16.77 23.06 -2.17
N VAL A 235 -16.49 22.73 -0.90
CA VAL A 235 -15.18 22.15 -0.48
C VAL A 235 -15.26 20.75 0.17
N GLY A 236 -16.44 20.31 0.62
CA GLY A 236 -16.68 19.07 1.35
C GLY A 236 -16.38 19.17 2.85
N GLY A 237 -17.23 18.56 3.68
CA GLY A 237 -17.09 18.55 5.14
C GLY A 237 -16.14 17.48 5.69
N TRP A 238 -16.01 17.42 7.03
CA TRP A 238 -15.02 16.58 7.73
C TRP A 238 -15.44 15.11 7.95
N GLU A 239 -16.60 14.66 7.46
CA GLU A 239 -17.08 13.27 7.56
C GLU A 239 -16.10 12.25 6.98
N TYR A 240 -15.59 12.48 5.76
CA TYR A 240 -14.62 11.58 5.13
C TYR A 240 -13.27 11.55 5.87
N PRO A 241 -12.65 12.69 6.22
CA PRO A 241 -11.47 12.71 7.08
C PRO A 241 -11.68 11.96 8.40
N MET A 242 -12.83 12.09 9.06
CA MET A 242 -13.12 11.34 10.29
C MET A 242 -13.18 9.83 10.06
N LEU A 243 -13.81 9.38 8.96
CA LEU A 243 -13.80 7.97 8.57
C LEU A 243 -12.36 7.45 8.44
N MET A 244 -11.49 8.20 7.76
CA MET A 244 -10.08 7.85 7.59
C MET A 244 -9.33 7.83 8.92
N ILE A 245 -9.55 8.80 9.80
CA ILE A 245 -8.94 8.86 11.14
C ILE A 245 -9.31 7.60 11.95
N VAL A 246 -10.60 7.28 12.03
CA VAL A 246 -11.09 6.12 12.80
C VAL A 246 -10.53 4.83 12.22
N LEU A 247 -10.50 4.70 10.89
CA LEU A 247 -9.97 3.53 10.24
C LEU A 247 -8.47 3.35 10.47
N PHE A 248 -7.67 4.40 10.29
CA PHE A 248 -6.23 4.31 10.55
C PHE A 248 -5.92 4.04 12.03
N ALA A 249 -6.66 4.67 12.94
CA ALA A 249 -6.55 4.41 14.37
C ALA A 249 -6.88 2.93 14.71
N SER A 250 -7.79 2.28 13.97
CA SER A 250 -8.10 0.87 14.18
C SER A 250 -6.90 -0.06 13.93
N PHE A 251 -6.01 0.28 12.99
CA PHE A 251 -4.78 -0.49 12.75
C PHE A 251 -3.77 -0.40 13.91
N ALA A 252 -3.83 0.68 14.72
CA ALA A 252 -3.03 0.79 15.95
C ALA A 252 -3.44 -0.25 17.01
N ILE A 253 -4.69 -0.72 16.95
CA ILE A 253 -5.26 -1.71 17.87
C ILE A 253 -4.93 -3.13 17.40
N ALA A 254 -5.20 -3.44 16.12
CA ALA A 254 -5.11 -4.81 15.60
C ALA A 254 -3.72 -5.19 15.05
N GLY A 255 -2.99 -4.24 14.45
CA GLY A 255 -1.76 -4.51 13.70
C GLY A 255 -1.99 -4.97 12.25
N ALA A 256 -0.94 -5.53 11.63
CA ALA A 256 -0.85 -5.77 10.19
C ALA A 256 -1.64 -6.99 9.67
N GLY A 257 -1.89 -7.93 10.56
CA GLY A 257 -2.38 -9.25 10.21
C GLY A 257 -1.39 -10.04 9.35
N LYS A 258 -1.92 -11.09 8.69
CA LYS A 258 -1.09 -12.15 8.11
C LYS A 258 -0.36 -11.86 6.81
N PHE A 259 -1.04 -11.18 5.91
CA PHE A 259 -0.52 -10.84 4.60
C PHE A 259 0.14 -9.47 4.74
N SER A 260 1.31 -9.40 5.37
CA SER A 260 2.01 -8.15 5.71
C SER A 260 3.52 -8.35 5.86
N LEU A 261 4.28 -7.25 5.80
CA LEU A 261 5.72 -7.29 6.08
C LEU A 261 6.02 -7.60 7.56
N ASP A 262 5.23 -7.06 8.49
CA ASP A 262 5.34 -7.35 9.93
C ASP A 262 5.20 -8.85 10.19
N GLY A 263 4.14 -9.47 9.66
CA GLY A 263 3.89 -10.90 9.80
C GLY A 263 5.03 -11.75 9.23
N TRP A 264 5.56 -11.37 8.06
CA TRP A 264 6.68 -12.05 7.44
C TRP A 264 7.97 -11.92 8.26
N LEU A 265 8.34 -10.71 8.70
CA LEU A 265 9.56 -10.45 9.49
C LEU A 265 9.52 -11.16 10.84
N ILE A 266 8.35 -11.18 11.49
CA ILE A 266 8.15 -11.87 12.77
C ILE A 266 8.28 -13.39 12.58
N ALA A 267 7.66 -13.94 11.54
CA ALA A 267 7.70 -15.39 11.27
C ALA A 267 9.12 -15.91 10.97
N HIS A 268 10.01 -15.05 10.45
CA HIS A 268 11.41 -15.40 10.17
C HIS A 268 12.36 -15.05 11.33
N GLY A 269 11.86 -14.48 12.43
CA GLY A 269 12.68 -14.04 13.55
C GLY A 269 13.57 -12.82 13.24
N TRP A 270 13.26 -12.08 12.17
CA TRP A 270 14.04 -10.93 11.72
C TRP A 270 13.57 -9.61 12.33
N MET A 271 12.36 -9.57 12.91
CA MET A 271 11.85 -8.39 13.59
C MET A 271 12.56 -8.18 14.94
N PRO A 272 13.25 -7.04 15.17
CA PRO A 272 13.85 -6.74 16.47
C PRO A 272 12.81 -6.73 17.59
N ARG A 273 13.16 -7.30 18.75
CA ARG A 273 12.24 -7.41 19.90
C ARG A 273 11.68 -6.06 20.36
N ILE A 274 12.47 -5.00 20.27
CA ILE A 274 12.06 -3.63 20.64
C ILE A 274 10.96 -3.07 19.73
N LEU A 275 10.85 -3.56 18.49
CA LEU A 275 9.84 -3.12 17.52
C LEU A 275 8.57 -3.98 17.54
N LEU A 276 8.58 -5.16 18.18
CA LEU A 276 7.39 -6.01 18.27
C LEU A 276 6.13 -5.29 18.81
N PRO A 277 6.22 -4.45 19.87
CA PRO A 277 5.05 -3.75 20.40
C PRO A 277 4.38 -2.81 19.39
N VAL A 278 5.12 -2.31 18.39
CA VAL A 278 4.58 -1.43 17.35
C VAL A 278 4.15 -2.17 16.08
N CYS A 279 4.31 -3.49 16.03
CA CYS A 279 3.90 -4.34 14.91
C CYS A 279 2.63 -5.14 15.24
N VAL A 280 2.57 -5.73 16.43
CA VAL A 280 1.50 -6.65 16.87
C VAL A 280 1.01 -6.30 18.26
N SER A 281 -0.28 -6.57 18.54
CA SER A 281 -0.91 -6.32 19.84
C SER A 281 -0.61 -7.41 20.87
N THR A 282 -0.47 -8.64 20.41
CA THR A 282 -0.08 -9.81 21.19
C THR A 282 0.92 -10.64 20.39
N GLN A 283 1.74 -11.44 21.08
CA GLN A 283 2.54 -12.43 20.38
C GLN A 283 1.58 -13.36 19.64
N PRO A 284 1.78 -13.56 18.33
CA PRO A 284 0.86 -14.39 17.59
C PRO A 284 0.99 -15.88 17.99
N ASP A 285 -0.13 -16.62 18.00
CA ASP A 285 -0.18 -18.02 18.47
C ASP A 285 0.75 -19.00 17.72
N TYR A 286 1.29 -18.60 16.57
CA TYR A 286 2.23 -19.36 15.74
C TYR A 286 3.70 -19.15 16.11
N VAL A 287 4.01 -18.11 16.89
CA VAL A 287 5.34 -17.88 17.47
C VAL A 287 5.38 -18.58 18.82
N LYS A 288 5.17 -19.91 18.84
CA LYS A 288 5.60 -20.72 19.97
C LYS A 288 7.03 -21.13 19.69
N THR A 289 7.97 -20.42 20.31
CA THR A 289 9.32 -20.96 20.47
C THR A 289 9.18 -22.23 21.30
N GLU A 290 9.67 -23.34 20.79
CA GLU A 290 9.98 -24.49 21.63
C GLU A 290 11.04 -23.99 22.63
N ASP A 291 10.61 -23.79 23.87
CA ASP A 291 11.51 -23.64 25.02
C ASP A 291 12.04 -25.01 25.45
#